data_AF-A0A7V5RIN0-F1
#
_entry.id   AF-A0A7V5RIN0-F1
#
_cell.length_a   1.000
_cell.length_b   1.000
_cell.length_c   1.000
_cell.angle_alpha   90.00
_cell.angle_beta   90.00
_cell.angle_gamma   90.00
#
_symmetry.space_group_name_H-M   'P 1'
#
loop_
_entity.id
_entity.type
_entity.pdbx_description
1 polymer ?
#
loop_
_entity_poly.entity_id
_entity_poly.type
_entity_poly.pdbx_seq_one_letter_code
_entity_poly.pdbx_strand_id
1 'polypeptide(L)'
;MSGVRKPAWAVMTVLLSAVALSPAAGQNLLAELGCGGCHPGVPVEENFRSKTPDLTFAGERYQPAWLFRYLQQPEKIRVHIGRSRMPDFNFSAEQALAVTLFLQEQKSDPSRRPLAATSEAADTAEKIPTPELISRTGCLQCHTLDGTGAGTAAELTRMGRRLQQDWLQNYLVQPQFYGVPAAVMPALFFTADSTRGTLQQRLPGARRKISEIARFLAARGKDERSEDEELFRQARTAFPNATAELGKTLFLSQNCLACHRLKGLEAPWQYNAPPLAGAGGRLRSDWLADFLQKPTPVRPAGYFPGSGSRMPDFHLDDEEVREILAFLKPEKESSADVPAPLSPFARRKIEKMLHEKLSCLGCHQLDGRGGRIGPDLSAVGSRLQPAFIAALLRDPVAVLGHRAMPVHPMPAGRREALVRYLTHKTGPAAAQSLPEFTPWFYPQNPRSAPELYRAYCASCHGLQGQGDGFNASFLPVKPTAHADRAAMAPRADDTLFDGIAAGGMILDKHPFMPAWGKTLRAAEIRSLVAYMRTLCRCTQPEWAQEARGTNRKP
;
A
#
# COMPACT_ATOMS: atom_id res chain seq x y z
N MET A 1 67.51 0.87 -44.16
CA MET A 1 66.33 1.76 -44.01
C MET A 1 65.09 0.90 -43.87
N SER A 2 64.52 0.92 -42.67
CA SER A 2 63.13 0.63 -42.25
C SER A 2 62.18 -0.18 -43.17
N GLY A 3 61.62 -1.27 -42.63
CA GLY A 3 60.39 -1.87 -43.16
C GLY A 3 59.99 -3.25 -42.62
N VAL A 4 60.10 -3.51 -41.31
CA VAL A 4 59.61 -4.77 -40.71
C VAL A 4 58.08 -4.72 -40.61
N ARG A 5 57.40 -5.63 -41.32
CA ARG A 5 55.95 -5.86 -41.24
C ARG A 5 55.57 -6.43 -39.87
N LYS A 6 54.66 -5.78 -39.14
CA LYS A 6 53.99 -6.34 -37.95
C LYS A 6 52.72 -7.10 -38.36
N PRO A 7 52.33 -8.17 -37.65
CA PRO A 7 51.12 -8.93 -37.97
C PRO A 7 49.86 -8.19 -37.50
N ALA A 8 48.79 -8.29 -38.28
CA ALA A 8 47.47 -7.76 -37.93
C ALA A 8 46.90 -8.50 -36.72
N TRP A 9 46.69 -7.77 -35.62
CA TRP A 9 45.85 -8.23 -34.52
C TRP A 9 44.38 -8.12 -34.97
N ALA A 10 43.71 -9.26 -35.13
CA ALA A 10 42.27 -9.32 -35.27
C ALA A 10 41.63 -8.83 -33.97
N VAL A 11 41.01 -7.65 -34.01
CA VAL A 11 40.09 -7.20 -32.96
C VAL A 11 38.87 -8.10 -33.05
N MET A 12 38.79 -9.07 -32.16
CA MET A 12 37.62 -9.92 -31.98
C MET A 12 36.54 -9.05 -31.30
N THR A 13 35.73 -8.38 -32.12
CA THR A 13 34.56 -7.63 -31.67
C THR A 13 33.59 -8.64 -31.07
N VAL A 14 33.56 -8.73 -29.74
CA VAL A 14 32.47 -9.41 -29.03
C VAL A 14 31.22 -8.57 -29.27
N LEU A 15 30.43 -8.98 -30.24
CA LEU A 15 29.04 -8.56 -30.38
C LEU A 15 28.31 -9.05 -29.12
N LEU A 16 28.21 -8.20 -28.09
CA LEU A 16 27.15 -8.33 -27.10
C LEU A 16 25.85 -8.10 -27.85
N SER A 17 25.23 -9.19 -28.31
CA SER A 17 23.84 -9.19 -28.71
C SER A 17 23.03 -8.69 -27.52
N ALA A 18 22.56 -7.44 -27.59
CA ALA A 18 21.55 -6.95 -26.68
C ALA A 18 20.32 -7.86 -26.84
N VAL A 19 20.14 -8.78 -25.90
CA VAL A 19 18.92 -9.59 -25.83
C VAL A 19 17.77 -8.61 -25.69
N ALA A 20 16.92 -8.53 -26.71
CA ALA A 20 15.74 -7.70 -26.66
C ALA A 20 14.85 -8.22 -25.51
N LEU A 21 14.73 -7.43 -24.45
CA LEU A 21 13.87 -7.73 -23.32
C LEU A 21 12.43 -7.88 -23.81
N SER A 22 11.85 -9.07 -23.62
CA SER A 22 10.48 -9.34 -24.07
C SER A 22 9.46 -8.82 -23.05
N PRO A 23 8.26 -8.39 -23.48
CA PRO A 23 7.16 -8.06 -22.57
C PRO A 23 6.82 -9.20 -21.59
N ALA A 24 7.10 -10.45 -21.95
CA ALA A 24 6.90 -11.61 -21.10
C ALA A 24 7.83 -11.62 -19.87
N ALA A 25 9.07 -11.16 -20.00
CA ALA A 25 10.01 -11.07 -18.88
C ALA A 25 9.48 -10.11 -17.80
N GLY A 26 9.06 -8.90 -18.20
CA GLY A 26 8.45 -7.93 -17.29
C GLY A 26 7.16 -8.43 -16.64
N GLN A 27 6.30 -9.14 -17.40
CA GLN A 27 5.08 -9.73 -16.84
C GLN A 27 5.40 -10.79 -15.77
N ASN A 28 6.37 -11.67 -16.02
CA ASN A 28 6.80 -12.69 -15.07
C ASN A 28 7.39 -12.06 -13.81
N LEU A 29 8.24 -11.03 -13.97
CA LEU A 29 8.80 -10.29 -12.85
C LEU A 29 7.70 -9.66 -11.96
N LEU A 30 6.71 -8.99 -12.57
CA LEU A 30 5.59 -8.43 -11.82
C LEU A 30 4.76 -9.50 -11.09
N ALA A 31 4.61 -10.69 -11.68
CA ALA A 31 3.92 -11.81 -11.07
C ALA A 31 4.69 -12.40 -9.88
N GLU A 32 6.02 -12.56 -10.01
CA GLU A 32 6.92 -13.05 -8.94
C GLU A 32 7.00 -12.07 -7.77
N LEU A 33 6.97 -10.76 -8.04
CA LEU A 33 6.94 -9.71 -7.01
C LEU A 33 5.55 -9.52 -6.39
N GLY A 34 4.51 -10.11 -6.97
CA GLY A 34 3.14 -10.01 -6.50
C GLY A 34 2.48 -8.66 -6.75
N CYS A 35 2.95 -7.88 -7.73
CA CYS A 35 2.42 -6.55 -8.04
C CYS A 35 0.92 -6.58 -8.37
N GLY A 36 0.44 -7.68 -8.97
CA GLY A 36 -0.97 -7.91 -9.27
C GLY A 36 -1.88 -7.98 -8.03
N GLY A 37 -1.33 -8.14 -6.82
CA GLY A 37 -2.09 -8.11 -5.56
C GLY A 37 -2.61 -6.71 -5.19
N CYS A 38 -1.97 -5.65 -5.71
CA CYS A 38 -2.39 -4.27 -5.51
C CYS A 38 -2.86 -3.62 -6.82
N HIS A 39 -2.22 -3.97 -7.95
CA HIS A 39 -2.48 -3.40 -9.25
C HIS A 39 -3.38 -4.30 -10.11
N PRO A 40 -4.55 -3.82 -10.59
CA PRO A 40 -5.36 -4.59 -11.52
C PRO A 40 -4.71 -4.69 -12.91
N GLY A 41 -5.02 -5.78 -13.62
CA GLY A 41 -4.57 -6.02 -14.99
C GLY A 41 -3.23 -6.75 -15.13
N VAL A 42 -2.69 -7.31 -14.04
CA VAL A 42 -1.50 -8.17 -14.04
C VAL A 42 -1.80 -9.44 -13.25
N PRO A 43 -1.41 -10.63 -13.75
CA PRO A 43 -1.62 -11.87 -13.01
C PRO A 43 -0.78 -11.90 -11.73
N VAL A 44 -1.29 -12.56 -10.71
CA VAL A 44 -0.49 -13.00 -9.55
C VAL A 44 -0.13 -14.46 -9.78
N GLU A 45 1.11 -14.84 -9.52
CA GLU A 45 1.52 -16.24 -9.60
C GLU A 45 0.63 -17.10 -8.68
N GLU A 46 0.13 -18.24 -9.18
CA GLU A 46 -0.86 -19.08 -8.50
C GLU A 46 -0.40 -19.47 -7.07
N ASN A 47 0.89 -19.76 -6.91
CA ASN A 47 1.50 -20.13 -5.64
C ASN A 47 2.20 -18.98 -4.91
N PHE A 48 1.99 -17.72 -5.31
CA PHE A 48 2.66 -16.55 -4.72
C PHE A 48 2.55 -16.52 -3.19
N ARG A 49 1.36 -16.78 -2.65
CA ARG A 49 1.12 -16.78 -1.19
C ARG A 49 1.82 -17.94 -0.44
N SER A 50 2.41 -18.91 -1.12
CA SER A 50 3.29 -19.91 -0.48
C SER A 50 4.70 -19.34 -0.22
N LYS A 51 5.09 -18.31 -0.98
CA LYS A 51 6.35 -17.57 -0.85
C LYS A 51 6.26 -16.41 0.14
N THR A 52 5.12 -16.24 0.83
CA THR A 52 4.93 -15.25 1.90
C THR A 52 4.67 -15.95 3.24
N PRO A 53 5.09 -15.38 4.39
CA PRO A 53 4.76 -15.96 5.68
C PRO A 53 3.27 -15.75 6.01
N ASP A 54 2.64 -16.79 6.54
CA ASP A 54 1.35 -16.69 7.24
C ASP A 54 1.57 -15.93 8.57
N LEU A 55 0.78 -14.88 8.78
CA LEU A 55 0.86 -13.98 9.93
C LEU A 55 -0.18 -14.29 11.02
N THR A 56 -0.99 -15.34 10.83
CA THR A 56 -1.99 -15.79 11.83
C THR A 56 -1.38 -16.07 13.21
N PHE A 57 -0.10 -16.47 13.23
CA PHE A 57 0.64 -16.77 14.47
C PHE A 57 1.85 -15.84 14.67
N ALA A 58 1.83 -14.64 14.07
CA ALA A 58 2.98 -13.73 14.09
C ALA A 58 3.45 -13.41 15.51
N GLY A 59 2.52 -13.24 16.45
CA GLY A 59 2.80 -12.90 17.85
C GLY A 59 3.37 -14.04 18.69
N GLU A 60 3.23 -15.29 18.23
CA GLU A 60 3.97 -16.43 18.79
C GLU A 60 5.32 -16.59 18.11
N ARG A 61 5.34 -16.37 16.78
CA ARG A 61 6.48 -16.72 15.95
C ARG A 61 7.65 -15.79 16.11
N TYR A 62 7.42 -14.48 16.03
CA TYR A 62 8.48 -13.51 15.86
C TYR A 62 8.77 -12.75 17.15
N GLN A 63 10.04 -12.39 17.35
CA GLN A 63 10.40 -11.40 18.37
C GLN A 63 9.79 -10.04 17.99
N PRO A 64 9.02 -9.37 18.86
CA PRO A 64 8.40 -8.09 18.54
C PRO A 64 9.42 -7.02 18.12
N ALA A 65 10.55 -6.98 18.83
CA ALA A 65 11.65 -6.07 18.54
C ALA A 65 12.25 -6.27 17.13
N TRP A 66 12.40 -7.52 16.70
CA TRP A 66 12.83 -7.82 15.34
C TRP A 66 11.77 -7.44 14.31
N LEU A 67 10.48 -7.72 14.56
CA LEU A 67 9.39 -7.31 13.66
C LEU A 67 9.38 -5.79 13.46
N PHE A 68 9.54 -5.05 14.54
CA PHE A 68 9.62 -3.59 14.51
C PHE A 68 10.72 -3.11 13.56
N ARG A 69 11.95 -3.62 13.74
CA ARG A 69 13.06 -3.25 12.86
C ARG A 69 12.88 -3.73 11.43
N TYR A 70 12.40 -4.95 11.24
CA TYR A 70 12.15 -5.54 9.91
C TYR A 70 11.09 -4.75 9.12
N LEU A 71 10.06 -4.20 9.79
CA LEU A 71 9.06 -3.35 9.15
C LEU A 71 9.60 -1.97 8.76
N GLN A 72 10.67 -1.51 9.40
CA GLN A 72 11.37 -0.27 9.01
C GLN A 72 12.39 -0.50 7.91
N GLN A 73 13.01 -1.68 7.87
CA GLN A 73 14.10 -2.04 6.97
C GLN A 73 14.00 -3.54 6.64
N PRO A 74 13.13 -3.93 5.69
CA PRO A 74 12.96 -5.34 5.35
C PRO A 74 14.20 -5.88 4.63
N GLU A 75 14.59 -7.10 4.98
CA GLU A 75 15.72 -7.80 4.37
C GLU A 75 15.28 -9.14 3.77
N LYS A 76 16.04 -9.67 2.80
CA LYS A 76 15.71 -10.96 2.17
C LYS A 76 16.05 -12.12 3.11
N ILE A 77 15.02 -12.71 3.73
CA ILE A 77 15.16 -13.86 4.63
C ILE A 77 15.31 -15.20 3.89
N ARG A 78 14.60 -15.37 2.77
CA ARG A 78 14.67 -16.57 1.93
C ARG A 78 15.27 -16.21 0.59
N VAL A 79 16.45 -16.76 0.29
CA VAL A 79 17.14 -16.49 -0.98
C VAL A 79 16.67 -17.38 -2.13
N HIS A 80 16.10 -18.55 -1.82
CA HIS A 80 15.71 -19.59 -2.78
C HIS A 80 14.32 -19.40 -3.42
N ILE A 81 13.56 -18.35 -3.06
CA ILE A 81 12.19 -18.12 -3.57
C ILE A 81 12.13 -17.22 -4.81
N GLY A 82 13.20 -17.19 -5.61
CA GLY A 82 13.31 -16.33 -6.79
C GLY A 82 13.48 -14.85 -6.43
N ARG A 83 12.85 -13.97 -7.22
CA ARG A 83 12.90 -12.50 -7.02
C ARG A 83 11.93 -11.97 -5.95
N SER A 84 11.01 -12.81 -5.46
CA SER A 84 10.07 -12.44 -4.41
C SER A 84 10.78 -11.96 -3.14
N ARG A 85 10.30 -10.85 -2.57
CA ARG A 85 10.83 -10.21 -1.36
C ARG A 85 9.77 -9.32 -0.71
N MET A 86 9.90 -9.07 0.59
CA MET A 86 9.07 -8.08 1.27
C MET A 86 9.54 -6.69 0.84
N PRO A 87 8.66 -5.83 0.28
CA PRO A 87 9.05 -4.48 -0.07
C PRO A 87 9.05 -3.57 1.16
N ASP A 88 9.80 -2.48 1.09
CA ASP A 88 9.83 -1.44 2.11
C ASP A 88 8.64 -0.49 1.94
N PHE A 89 7.75 -0.49 2.92
CA PHE A 89 6.63 0.44 2.94
C PHE A 89 7.05 1.84 3.40
N ASN A 90 8.29 2.07 3.82
CA ASN A 90 8.79 3.30 4.41
C ASN A 90 7.99 3.70 5.67
N PHE A 91 7.76 2.74 6.57
CA PHE A 91 7.07 3.03 7.84
C PHE A 91 7.92 3.95 8.72
N SER A 92 7.28 4.98 9.28
CA SER A 92 7.89 5.72 10.40
C SER A 92 8.05 4.79 11.62
N ALA A 93 8.87 5.19 12.59
CA ALA A 93 8.99 4.44 13.84
C ALA A 93 7.64 4.23 14.55
N GLU A 94 6.77 5.25 14.57
CA GLU A 94 5.42 5.10 15.13
C GLU A 94 4.58 4.08 14.36
N GLN A 95 4.59 4.13 13.02
CA GLN A 95 3.81 3.22 12.19
C GLN A 95 4.30 1.78 12.30
N ALA A 96 5.62 1.56 12.26
CA ALA A 96 6.24 0.25 12.42
C ALA A 96 5.94 -0.33 13.82
N LEU A 97 5.98 0.51 14.85
CA LEU A 97 5.59 0.12 16.20
C LEU A 97 4.13 -0.31 16.26
N ALA A 98 3.21 0.51 15.73
CA ALA A 98 1.78 0.19 15.74
C ALA A 98 1.49 -1.16 15.05
N VAL A 99 2.03 -1.38 13.84
CA VAL A 99 1.88 -2.66 13.11
C VAL A 99 2.50 -3.83 13.88
N THR A 100 3.64 -3.62 14.55
CA THR A 100 4.27 -4.63 15.40
C THR A 100 3.37 -5.02 16.57
N LEU A 101 2.77 -4.05 17.26
CA LEU A 101 1.85 -4.30 18.37
C LEU A 101 0.62 -5.09 17.91
N PHE A 102 0.07 -4.76 16.74
CA PHE A 102 -1.00 -5.55 16.13
C PHE A 102 -0.58 -7.00 15.84
N LEU A 103 0.57 -7.20 15.21
CA LEU A 103 1.07 -8.54 14.88
C LEU A 103 1.41 -9.35 16.13
N GLN A 104 1.82 -8.69 17.22
CA GLN A 104 2.11 -9.33 18.50
C GLN A 104 0.85 -9.95 19.15
N GLU A 105 -0.34 -9.46 18.84
CA GLU A 105 -1.61 -10.02 19.32
C GLU A 105 -2.04 -11.28 18.55
N GLN A 106 -1.40 -11.59 17.41
CA GLN A 106 -1.75 -12.74 16.57
C GLN A 106 -1.19 -14.03 17.18
N LYS A 107 -1.92 -14.57 18.16
CA LYS A 107 -1.58 -15.79 18.90
C LYS A 107 -2.73 -16.79 18.88
N SER A 108 -2.38 -18.07 18.96
CA SER A 108 -3.31 -19.16 19.17
C SER A 108 -3.63 -19.34 20.65
N ASP A 109 -4.71 -20.07 20.93
CA ASP A 109 -4.98 -20.62 22.24
C ASP A 109 -3.82 -21.55 22.68
N PRO A 110 -3.15 -21.27 23.82
CA PRO A 110 -2.04 -22.08 24.31
C PRO A 110 -2.37 -23.57 24.50
N SER A 111 -3.63 -23.90 24.82
CA SER A 111 -4.07 -25.30 25.01
C SER A 111 -4.08 -26.10 23.71
N ARG A 112 -4.10 -25.42 22.56
CA ARG A 112 -4.11 -26.03 21.23
C ARG A 112 -2.71 -26.25 20.65
N ARG A 113 -1.65 -25.89 21.38
CA ARG A 113 -0.28 -25.98 20.90
C ARG A 113 0.25 -27.42 20.89
N PRO A 114 1.06 -27.81 19.89
CA PRO A 114 1.55 -29.19 19.75
C PRO A 114 2.32 -29.72 20.97
N LEU A 115 3.14 -28.88 21.62
CA LEU A 115 3.94 -29.33 22.76
C LEU A 115 3.05 -29.70 23.95
N ALA A 116 1.91 -29.03 24.14
CA ALA A 116 0.95 -29.35 25.20
C ALA A 116 0.27 -30.72 24.99
N ALA A 117 0.15 -31.18 23.74
CA ALA A 117 -0.53 -32.42 23.36
C ALA A 117 0.38 -33.68 23.35
N THR A 118 1.64 -33.57 23.78
CA THR A 118 2.60 -34.69 23.80
C THR A 118 2.74 -35.28 25.20
N SER A 119 2.87 -36.61 25.32
CA SER A 119 3.19 -37.28 26.59
C SER A 119 4.71 -37.36 26.82
N GLU A 120 5.15 -37.46 28.08
CA GLU A 120 6.55 -37.74 28.42
C GLU A 120 6.80 -39.24 28.33
N ALA A 121 7.62 -39.66 27.36
CA ALA A 121 8.23 -40.99 27.37
C ALA A 121 9.57 -40.96 28.10
N ALA A 122 9.93 -42.07 28.75
CA ALA A 122 11.20 -42.22 29.44
C ALA A 122 12.39 -41.99 28.49
N ASP A 123 13.35 -41.19 28.95
CA ASP A 123 14.45 -40.70 28.13
C ASP A 123 15.72 -41.54 28.34
N THR A 124 15.98 -42.45 27.39
CA THR A 124 17.18 -43.32 27.37
C THR A 124 18.17 -42.94 26.27
N ALA A 125 17.96 -41.82 25.58
CA ALA A 125 18.77 -41.45 24.41
C ALA A 125 20.11 -40.80 24.81
N GLU A 126 21.18 -41.10 24.06
CA GLU A 126 22.51 -40.50 24.18
C GLU A 126 22.49 -38.96 24.07
N LYS A 127 23.31 -38.28 24.88
CA LYS A 127 23.53 -36.82 24.79
C LYS A 127 24.70 -36.55 23.85
N ILE A 128 24.44 -35.84 22.76
CA ILE A 128 25.44 -35.40 21.78
C ILE A 128 25.44 -33.86 21.69
N PRO A 129 26.53 -33.21 21.26
CA PRO A 129 26.55 -31.77 21.05
C PRO A 129 25.46 -31.30 20.08
N THR A 130 24.80 -30.17 20.36
CA THR A 130 23.66 -29.70 19.56
C THR A 130 23.97 -29.47 18.06
N PRO A 131 25.14 -28.95 17.65
CA PRO A 131 25.48 -28.85 16.22
C PRO A 131 25.49 -30.22 15.52
N GLU A 132 26.01 -31.24 16.20
CA GLU A 132 25.99 -32.61 15.70
C GLU A 132 24.56 -33.18 15.66
N LEU A 133 23.74 -32.90 16.68
CA LEU A 133 22.32 -33.25 16.68
C LEU A 133 21.56 -32.65 15.48
N ILE A 134 21.80 -31.38 15.15
CA ILE A 134 21.20 -30.69 13.99
C ILE A 134 21.61 -31.38 12.69
N SER A 135 22.90 -31.70 12.54
CA SER A 135 23.41 -32.41 11.37
C SER A 135 22.81 -33.81 11.23
N ARG A 136 22.87 -34.63 12.28
CA ARG A 136 22.40 -36.03 12.29
C ARG A 136 20.88 -36.15 12.14
N THR A 137 20.11 -35.13 12.55
CA THR A 137 18.66 -35.10 12.37
C THR A 137 18.25 -34.72 10.94
N GLY A 138 19.22 -34.39 10.07
CA GLY A 138 18.98 -34.08 8.66
C GLY A 138 18.58 -32.64 8.38
N CYS A 139 18.66 -31.73 9.36
CA CYS A 139 18.27 -30.33 9.16
C CYS A 139 19.09 -29.67 8.04
N LEU A 140 20.39 -29.99 7.95
CA LEU A 140 21.32 -29.39 6.98
C LEU A 140 21.13 -29.88 5.53
N GLN A 141 20.24 -30.87 5.31
CA GLN A 141 19.85 -31.28 3.95
C GLN A 141 19.07 -30.19 3.21
N CYS A 142 18.47 -29.25 3.95
CA CYS A 142 17.74 -28.11 3.38
C CYS A 142 18.24 -26.78 3.95
N HIS A 143 18.47 -26.74 5.27
CA HIS A 143 18.89 -25.53 5.95
C HIS A 143 20.40 -25.32 5.90
N THR A 144 20.83 -24.08 6.07
CA THR A 144 22.23 -23.75 6.37
C THR A 144 22.41 -23.37 7.84
N LEU A 145 23.57 -23.70 8.40
CA LEU A 145 24.04 -23.28 9.71
C LEU A 145 25.52 -22.95 9.60
N ASP A 146 25.90 -21.72 9.95
CA ASP A 146 27.27 -21.19 9.80
C ASP A 146 27.83 -21.40 8.39
N GLY A 147 26.99 -21.15 7.37
CA GLY A 147 27.35 -21.33 5.96
C GLY A 147 27.39 -22.79 5.48
N THR A 148 27.15 -23.77 6.35
CA THR A 148 27.17 -25.20 6.00
C THR A 148 25.75 -25.73 5.78
N GLY A 149 25.51 -26.45 4.67
CA GLY A 149 24.22 -27.07 4.33
C GLY A 149 23.75 -26.73 2.91
N ALA A 150 22.56 -27.20 2.52
CA ALA A 150 22.10 -27.11 1.12
C ALA A 150 21.51 -25.75 0.70
N GLY A 151 21.04 -24.92 1.64
CA GLY A 151 20.55 -23.56 1.36
C GLY A 151 19.21 -23.48 0.62
N THR A 152 18.45 -24.57 0.56
CA THR A 152 17.12 -24.64 -0.05
C THR A 152 15.99 -24.28 0.92
N ALA A 153 16.31 -24.03 2.19
CA ALA A 153 15.40 -23.54 3.23
C ALA A 153 15.95 -22.29 3.93
N ALA A 154 15.29 -21.82 5.00
CA ALA A 154 15.73 -20.65 5.75
C ALA A 154 17.05 -20.90 6.50
N GLU A 155 17.93 -19.91 6.53
CA GLU A 155 19.18 -19.92 7.29
C GLU A 155 18.91 -19.99 8.81
N LEU A 156 19.70 -20.79 9.56
CA LEU A 156 19.49 -21.08 10.98
C LEU A 156 20.36 -20.25 11.95
N THR A 157 21.52 -19.77 11.49
CA THR A 157 22.56 -19.07 12.28
C THR A 157 21.99 -17.92 13.09
N ARG A 158 21.05 -17.14 12.56
CA ARG A 158 20.50 -15.98 13.29
C ARG A 158 19.02 -16.12 13.67
N MET A 159 18.56 -17.36 13.82
CA MET A 159 17.14 -17.59 14.15
C MET A 159 16.72 -16.99 15.49
N GLY A 160 17.58 -16.97 16.51
CA GLY A 160 17.25 -16.44 17.83
C GLY A 160 16.98 -14.94 17.86
N ARG A 161 17.58 -14.17 16.93
CA ARG A 161 17.24 -12.76 16.71
C ARG A 161 15.78 -12.59 16.27
N ARG A 162 15.30 -13.47 15.40
CA ARG A 162 14.01 -13.33 14.69
C ARG A 162 12.86 -14.07 15.36
N LEU A 163 13.11 -15.26 15.91
CA LEU A 163 12.08 -16.22 16.31
C LEU A 163 12.05 -16.40 17.82
N GLN A 164 10.85 -16.60 18.37
CA GLN A 164 10.69 -16.93 19.79
C GLN A 164 11.07 -18.38 20.05
N GLN A 165 11.73 -18.65 21.17
CA GLN A 165 12.17 -19.99 21.56
C GLN A 165 10.98 -20.96 21.71
N ASP A 166 9.91 -20.52 22.37
CA ASP A 166 8.74 -21.36 22.61
C ASP A 166 8.03 -21.73 21.30
N TRP A 167 8.01 -20.81 20.33
CA TRP A 167 7.52 -21.11 19.00
C TRP A 167 8.42 -22.11 18.28
N LEU A 168 9.75 -21.97 18.35
CA LEU A 168 10.67 -22.96 17.77
C LEU A 168 10.42 -24.36 18.33
N GLN A 169 10.19 -24.48 19.64
CA GLN A 169 9.87 -25.76 20.26
C GLN A 169 8.56 -26.35 19.71
N ASN A 170 7.47 -25.57 19.68
CA ASN A 170 6.19 -26.02 19.17
C ASN A 170 6.22 -26.33 17.66
N TYR A 171 6.96 -25.51 16.90
CA TYR A 171 7.11 -25.66 15.45
C TYR A 171 7.84 -26.96 15.10
N LEU A 172 8.90 -27.33 15.83
CA LEU A 172 9.61 -28.58 15.59
C LEU A 172 8.81 -29.83 15.96
N VAL A 173 7.79 -29.71 16.82
CA VAL A 173 6.87 -30.81 17.12
C VAL A 173 5.97 -31.11 15.91
N GLN A 174 5.30 -30.09 15.37
CA GLN A 174 4.36 -30.24 14.26
C GLN A 174 4.30 -28.96 13.39
N PRO A 175 5.20 -28.79 12.40
CA PRO A 175 5.22 -27.61 11.52
C PRO A 175 3.88 -27.37 10.79
N GLN A 176 3.15 -28.44 10.51
CA GLN A 176 1.88 -28.41 9.77
C GLN A 176 0.76 -27.71 10.55
N PHE A 177 0.87 -27.66 11.89
CA PHE A 177 -0.03 -26.86 12.73
C PHE A 177 0.00 -25.37 12.34
N TYR A 178 1.16 -24.89 11.87
CA TYR A 178 1.38 -23.52 11.43
C TYR A 178 1.17 -23.34 9.92
N GLY A 179 0.46 -24.27 9.26
CA GLY A 179 0.12 -24.18 7.83
C GLY A 179 1.28 -24.47 6.88
N VAL A 180 2.40 -25.01 7.37
CA VAL A 180 3.56 -25.37 6.53
C VAL A 180 3.39 -26.81 6.00
N PRO A 181 3.38 -27.03 4.68
CA PRO A 181 3.25 -28.38 4.12
C PRO A 181 4.38 -29.32 4.59
N ALA A 182 4.06 -30.60 4.79
CA ALA A 182 5.05 -31.60 5.22
C ALA A 182 6.22 -31.77 4.23
N ALA A 183 5.97 -31.51 2.93
CA ALA A 183 7.02 -31.50 1.90
C ALA A 183 7.99 -30.31 2.02
N VAL A 184 7.58 -29.22 2.68
CA VAL A 184 8.42 -28.02 2.90
C VAL A 184 9.19 -28.13 4.22
N MET A 185 8.50 -28.52 5.29
CA MET A 185 9.12 -28.78 6.59
C MET A 185 8.52 -30.06 7.21
N PRO A 186 9.25 -31.19 7.21
CA PRO A 186 8.73 -32.45 7.72
C PRO A 186 8.64 -32.47 9.25
N ALA A 187 7.66 -33.19 9.79
CA ALA A 187 7.59 -33.52 11.21
C ALA A 187 8.58 -34.66 11.52
N LEU A 188 9.81 -34.27 11.90
CA LEU A 188 10.94 -35.20 12.12
C LEU A 188 10.84 -35.94 13.46
N PHE A 189 10.27 -35.29 14.48
CA PHE A 189 10.31 -35.78 15.86
C PHE A 189 9.07 -36.56 16.27
N PHE A 190 7.91 -36.20 15.73
CA PHE A 190 6.60 -36.79 16.03
C PHE A 190 5.82 -37.07 14.75
N THR A 191 4.92 -38.05 14.82
CA THR A 191 3.84 -38.28 13.84
C THR A 191 2.50 -38.07 14.51
N ALA A 192 1.55 -37.46 13.79
CA ALA A 192 0.17 -37.41 14.24
C ALA A 192 -0.47 -38.80 14.14
N ASP A 193 -1.03 -39.30 15.24
CA ASP A 193 -1.90 -40.47 15.23
C ASP A 193 -3.33 -40.02 14.87
N SER A 194 -3.73 -40.31 13.64
CA SER A 194 -5.06 -39.96 13.11
C SER A 194 -6.22 -40.65 13.82
N THR A 195 -5.96 -41.69 14.61
CA THR A 195 -7.01 -42.44 15.32
C THR A 195 -7.29 -41.93 16.73
N ARG A 196 -6.30 -41.27 17.35
CA ARG A 196 -6.38 -40.84 18.76
C ARG A 196 -6.23 -39.34 18.97
N GLY A 197 -5.89 -38.58 17.94
CA GLY A 197 -5.60 -37.14 18.06
C GLY A 197 -4.36 -36.85 18.91
N THR A 198 -3.51 -37.85 19.14
CA THR A 198 -2.28 -37.76 19.95
C THR A 198 -1.05 -37.76 19.05
N LEU A 199 0.06 -37.22 19.55
CA LEU A 199 1.35 -37.22 18.84
C LEU A 199 2.21 -38.39 19.31
N GLN A 200 2.59 -39.27 18.39
CA GLN A 200 3.48 -40.40 18.66
C GLN A 200 4.93 -40.03 18.33
N GLN A 201 5.85 -40.40 19.21
CA GLN A 201 7.26 -40.10 19.08
C GLN A 201 7.91 -40.94 17.95
N ARG A 202 8.61 -40.28 17.03
CA ARG A 202 9.41 -40.92 15.96
C ARG A 202 10.86 -41.16 16.36
N LEU A 203 11.43 -40.20 17.09
CA LEU A 203 12.83 -40.23 17.51
C LEU A 203 12.91 -40.38 19.02
N PRO A 204 13.68 -41.33 19.58
CA PRO A 204 13.92 -41.42 21.02
C PRO A 204 14.43 -40.08 21.59
N GLY A 205 13.98 -39.70 22.79
CA GLY A 205 14.26 -38.40 23.41
C GLY A 205 13.78 -37.16 22.63
N ALA A 206 12.70 -37.23 21.84
CA ALA A 206 12.27 -36.17 20.93
C ALA A 206 12.06 -34.81 21.62
N ARG A 207 11.34 -34.78 22.76
CA ARG A 207 11.13 -33.54 23.53
C ARG A 207 12.44 -32.89 23.97
N ARG A 208 13.38 -33.68 24.49
CA ARG A 208 14.71 -33.20 24.90
C ARG A 208 15.48 -32.66 23.70
N LYS A 209 15.55 -33.41 22.59
CA LYS A 209 16.24 -33.00 21.36
C LYS A 209 15.68 -31.69 20.80
N ILE A 210 14.34 -31.54 20.75
CA ILE A 210 13.70 -30.28 20.37
C ILE A 210 14.11 -29.14 21.31
N SER A 211 14.09 -29.38 22.62
CA SER A 211 14.48 -28.37 23.62
C SER A 211 15.94 -27.92 23.45
N GLU A 212 16.86 -28.87 23.21
CA GLU A 212 18.28 -28.61 22.95
C GLU A 212 18.49 -27.80 21.67
N ILE A 213 17.85 -28.20 20.56
CA ILE A 213 17.93 -27.47 19.28
C ILE A 213 17.34 -26.08 19.42
N ALA A 214 16.14 -25.95 19.99
CA ALA A 214 15.46 -24.66 20.12
C ALA A 214 16.26 -23.69 21.01
N ARG A 215 16.81 -24.16 22.13
CA ARG A 215 17.66 -23.34 23.01
C ARG A 215 18.94 -22.92 22.32
N PHE A 216 19.60 -23.84 21.60
CA PHE A 216 20.80 -23.52 20.83
C PHE A 216 20.50 -22.44 19.79
N LEU A 217 19.46 -22.61 18.96
CA LEU A 217 19.10 -21.63 17.94
C LEU A 217 18.64 -20.29 18.54
N ALA A 218 17.91 -20.31 19.65
CA ALA A 218 17.45 -19.11 20.34
C ALA A 218 18.61 -18.30 20.96
N ALA A 219 19.71 -18.95 21.34
CA ALA A 219 20.91 -18.26 21.83
C ALA A 219 21.68 -17.53 20.72
N ARG A 220 21.41 -17.83 19.43
CA ARG A 220 22.14 -17.25 18.31
C ARG A 220 21.54 -15.92 17.88
N GLY A 221 22.39 -14.94 17.59
CA GLY A 221 21.97 -13.58 17.28
C GLY A 221 21.49 -12.79 18.51
N LYS A 222 22.00 -13.16 19.71
CA LYS A 222 21.60 -12.55 20.98
C LYS A 222 21.95 -11.07 21.03
N ASP A 223 23.11 -10.68 20.52
CA ASP A 223 23.58 -9.30 20.58
C ASP A 223 22.72 -8.41 19.68
N GLU A 224 22.47 -8.83 18.43
CA GLU A 224 21.55 -8.11 17.53
C GLU A 224 20.12 -8.06 18.08
N ARG A 225 19.67 -9.12 18.78
CA ARG A 225 18.37 -9.11 19.44
C ARG A 225 18.31 -8.06 20.55
N SER A 226 19.36 -7.93 21.35
CA SER A 226 19.41 -6.93 22.43
C SER A 226 19.43 -5.51 21.87
N GLU A 227 20.08 -5.27 20.74
CA GLU A 227 19.99 -3.99 20.02
C GLU A 227 18.58 -3.71 19.51
N ASP A 228 17.94 -4.70 18.88
CA ASP A 228 16.56 -4.55 18.40
C ASP A 228 15.59 -4.28 19.58
N GLU A 229 15.78 -4.96 20.72
CA GLU A 229 14.98 -4.79 21.94
C GLU A 229 15.12 -3.38 22.55
N GLU A 230 16.33 -2.82 22.49
CA GLU A 230 16.60 -1.45 22.92
C GLU A 230 15.84 -0.44 22.04
N LEU A 231 15.98 -0.55 20.72
CA LEU A 231 15.27 0.32 19.76
C LEU A 231 13.75 0.24 19.92
N PHE A 232 13.22 -0.98 20.10
CA PHE A 232 11.81 -1.19 20.31
C PHE A 232 11.31 -0.56 21.60
N ARG A 233 12.07 -0.64 22.70
CA ARG A 233 11.71 -0.01 23.98
C ARG A 233 11.71 1.51 23.86
N GLN A 234 12.72 2.07 23.20
CA GLN A 234 12.80 3.52 22.92
C GLN A 234 11.60 3.99 22.09
N ALA A 235 11.22 3.26 21.04
CA ALA A 235 10.05 3.59 20.23
C ALA A 235 8.75 3.56 21.05
N ARG A 236 8.56 2.57 21.93
CA ARG A 236 7.39 2.51 22.82
C ARG A 236 7.29 3.70 23.77
N THR A 237 8.43 4.19 24.26
CA THR A 237 8.47 5.39 25.10
C THR A 237 8.20 6.66 24.28
N ALA A 238 8.74 6.75 23.07
CA ALA A 238 8.61 7.92 22.21
C ALA A 238 7.20 8.08 21.61
N PHE A 239 6.49 6.98 21.34
CA PHE A 239 5.21 6.97 20.66
C PHE A 239 4.11 6.27 21.48
N PRO A 240 3.67 6.86 22.60
CA PRO A 240 2.67 6.25 23.49
C PRO A 240 1.29 6.06 22.84
N ASN A 241 1.01 6.77 21.74
CA ASN A 241 -0.24 6.68 20.98
C ASN A 241 -0.24 5.56 19.93
N ALA A 242 0.89 4.89 19.70
CA ALA A 242 0.95 3.73 18.83
C ALA A 242 0.21 2.55 19.48
N THR A 243 -0.92 2.15 18.91
CA THR A 243 -1.76 1.05 19.41
C THR A 243 -1.89 -0.09 18.41
N ALA A 244 -2.29 -1.27 18.88
CA ALA A 244 -2.60 -2.39 18.00
C ALA A 244 -3.76 -2.08 17.03
N GLU A 245 -4.74 -1.28 17.43
CA GLU A 245 -5.84 -0.87 16.54
C GLU A 245 -5.34 0.05 15.40
N LEU A 246 -4.43 0.99 15.72
CA LEU A 246 -3.74 1.76 14.70
C LEU A 246 -2.92 0.84 13.78
N GLY A 247 -2.23 -0.16 14.34
CA GLY A 247 -1.48 -1.16 13.60
C GLY A 247 -2.34 -1.96 12.62
N LYS A 248 -3.52 -2.41 13.06
CA LYS A 248 -4.50 -3.09 12.22
C LYS A 248 -4.97 -2.19 11.08
N THR A 249 -5.28 -0.94 11.39
CA THR A 249 -5.69 0.06 10.40
C THR A 249 -4.60 0.27 9.36
N LEU A 250 -3.34 0.41 9.78
CA LEU A 250 -2.19 0.53 8.89
C LEU A 250 -2.00 -0.73 8.05
N PHE A 251 -2.07 -1.92 8.65
CA PHE A 251 -1.95 -3.20 7.95
C PHE A 251 -2.98 -3.35 6.81
N LEU A 252 -4.22 -2.95 7.05
CA LEU A 252 -5.29 -2.97 6.04
C LEU A 252 -5.11 -1.85 4.99
N SER A 253 -4.69 -0.66 5.43
CA SER A 253 -4.42 0.50 4.58
C SER A 253 -3.37 0.21 3.49
N GLN A 254 -2.31 -0.49 3.88
CA GLN A 254 -1.21 -0.88 3.01
C GLN A 254 -1.51 -2.16 2.21
N ASN A 255 -2.71 -2.75 2.39
CA ASN A 255 -3.14 -3.98 1.73
C ASN A 255 -2.18 -5.15 1.96
N CYS A 256 -1.67 -5.31 3.20
CA CYS A 256 -0.77 -6.40 3.55
C CYS A 256 -1.39 -7.78 3.27
N LEU A 257 -2.73 -7.89 3.28
CA LEU A 257 -3.50 -9.09 2.94
C LEU A 257 -3.46 -9.49 1.46
N ALA A 258 -2.97 -8.62 0.56
CA ALA A 258 -2.68 -9.03 -0.81
C ALA A 258 -1.65 -10.16 -0.83
N CYS A 259 -0.62 -10.04 0.03
CA CYS A 259 0.50 -10.96 0.09
C CYS A 259 0.41 -11.95 1.26
N HIS A 260 0.04 -11.47 2.45
CA HIS A 260 0.04 -12.26 3.68
C HIS A 260 -1.32 -12.89 3.97
N ARG A 261 -1.31 -14.12 4.47
CA ARG A 261 -2.49 -14.71 5.11
C ARG A 261 -2.54 -14.28 6.57
N LEU A 262 -3.74 -13.93 7.05
CA LEU A 262 -4.03 -13.69 8.45
C LEU A 262 -5.48 -14.11 8.70
N LYS A 263 -5.69 -15.21 9.42
CA LYS A 263 -7.02 -15.76 9.66
C LYS A 263 -7.87 -14.80 10.48
N GLY A 264 -9.14 -14.63 10.09
CA GLY A 264 -10.08 -13.76 10.81
C GLY A 264 -10.00 -12.29 10.42
N LEU A 265 -9.26 -11.95 9.37
CA LEU A 265 -9.19 -10.60 8.82
C LEU A 265 -9.38 -10.63 7.30
N GLU A 266 -10.20 -9.70 6.81
CA GLU A 266 -10.53 -9.59 5.39
C GLU A 266 -10.00 -8.28 4.80
N ALA A 267 -9.60 -8.33 3.53
CA ALA A 267 -9.13 -7.16 2.82
C ALA A 267 -10.32 -6.24 2.51
N PRO A 268 -10.23 -4.94 2.84
CA PRO A 268 -11.32 -3.99 2.60
C PRO A 268 -11.41 -3.55 1.13
N TRP A 269 -10.46 -3.97 0.29
CA TRP A 269 -10.38 -3.67 -1.12
C TRP A 269 -9.84 -4.87 -1.89
N GLN A 270 -10.33 -5.03 -3.14
CA GLN A 270 -9.74 -5.98 -4.09
C GLN A 270 -8.38 -5.48 -4.61
N TYR A 271 -8.29 -4.17 -4.85
CA TYR A 271 -7.09 -3.46 -5.32
C TYR A 271 -7.01 -2.09 -4.65
N ASN A 272 -5.81 -1.63 -4.33
CA ASN A 272 -5.56 -0.31 -3.71
C ASN A 272 -4.48 0.51 -4.46
N ALA A 273 -4.24 0.19 -5.73
CA ALA A 273 -3.31 0.86 -6.64
C ALA A 273 -3.92 1.02 -8.05
N PRO A 274 -3.39 1.91 -8.92
CA PRO A 274 -3.91 2.10 -10.26
C PRO A 274 -3.70 0.85 -11.15
N PRO A 275 -4.53 0.61 -12.18
CA PRO A 275 -4.26 -0.44 -13.16
C PRO A 275 -2.88 -0.23 -13.79
N LEU A 276 -2.17 -1.32 -14.10
CA LEU A 276 -0.91 -1.27 -14.85
C LEU A 276 -1.12 -1.38 -16.36
N ALA A 277 -2.22 -1.98 -16.80
CA ALA A 277 -2.62 -1.98 -18.21
C ALA A 277 -2.65 -0.53 -18.76
N GLY A 278 -2.03 -0.31 -19.91
CA GLY A 278 -1.94 1.02 -20.53
C GLY A 278 -1.16 2.06 -19.72
N ALA A 279 -0.27 1.66 -18.81
CA ALA A 279 0.59 2.60 -18.07
C ALA A 279 1.46 3.46 -19.01
N GLY A 280 2.03 2.88 -20.07
CA GLY A 280 2.84 3.60 -21.04
C GLY A 280 2.10 4.72 -21.81
N GLY A 281 0.79 4.60 -22.02
CA GLY A 281 -0.02 5.67 -22.62
C GLY A 281 -0.36 6.81 -21.65
N ARG A 282 -0.15 6.61 -20.35
CA ARG A 282 -0.50 7.56 -19.28
C ARG A 282 0.73 8.27 -18.73
N LEU A 283 1.79 7.52 -18.50
CA LEU A 283 2.99 7.93 -17.80
C LEU A 283 4.13 8.17 -18.78
N ARG A 284 5.01 9.11 -18.43
CA ARG A 284 6.29 9.26 -19.12
C ARG A 284 7.29 8.25 -18.58
N SER A 285 8.18 7.79 -19.46
CA SER A 285 9.03 6.63 -19.20
C SER A 285 10.23 6.95 -18.33
N ASP A 286 10.79 8.14 -18.53
CA ASP A 286 11.80 8.75 -17.65
C ASP A 286 11.28 8.79 -16.21
N TRP A 287 10.09 9.36 -16.02
CA TRP A 287 9.46 9.43 -14.72
C TRP A 287 9.11 8.06 -14.13
N LEU A 288 8.60 7.13 -14.95
CA LEU A 288 8.24 5.80 -14.47
C LEU A 288 9.47 4.98 -14.04
N ALA A 289 10.60 5.11 -14.75
CA ALA A 289 11.86 4.49 -14.36
C ALA A 289 12.30 4.99 -12.98
N ASP A 290 12.36 6.32 -12.81
CA ASP A 290 12.75 6.96 -11.54
C ASP A 290 11.79 6.56 -10.40
N PHE A 291 10.49 6.52 -10.69
CA PHE A 291 9.46 6.15 -9.71
C PHE A 291 9.55 4.69 -9.29
N LEU A 292 9.87 3.76 -10.20
CA LEU A 292 10.03 2.34 -9.87
C LEU A 292 11.27 2.08 -9.01
N GLN A 293 12.37 2.80 -9.28
CA GLN A 293 13.59 2.71 -8.47
C GLN A 293 13.43 3.32 -7.08
N LYS A 294 12.70 4.45 -7.00
CA LYS A 294 12.52 5.19 -5.76
C LYS A 294 11.09 5.73 -5.65
N PRO A 295 10.13 4.90 -5.22
CA PRO A 295 8.74 5.32 -5.13
C PRO A 295 8.56 6.49 -4.16
N THR A 296 7.98 7.58 -4.64
CA THR A 296 7.57 8.72 -3.81
C THR A 296 6.04 8.84 -3.77
N PRO A 297 5.43 9.28 -2.66
CA PRO A 297 3.97 9.42 -2.60
C PRO A 297 3.42 10.37 -3.67
N VAL A 298 2.74 9.82 -4.68
CA VAL A 298 2.01 10.61 -5.70
C VAL A 298 0.73 11.23 -5.10
N ARG A 299 0.13 10.53 -4.14
CA ARG A 299 -1.01 10.98 -3.33
C ARG A 299 -0.66 10.68 -1.86
N PRO A 300 -0.27 11.67 -1.05
CA PRO A 300 0.17 11.42 0.33
C PRO A 300 -0.91 10.77 1.22
N ALA A 301 -2.19 11.02 0.93
CA ALA A 301 -3.33 10.41 1.64
C ALA A 301 -3.79 9.06 1.04
N GLY A 302 -3.03 8.50 0.09
CA GLY A 302 -3.27 7.19 -0.52
C GLY A 302 -3.89 7.21 -1.92
N TYR A 303 -3.89 6.06 -2.60
CA TYR A 303 -4.49 5.94 -3.94
C TYR A 303 -5.97 6.33 -3.92
N PHE A 304 -6.73 5.72 -3.02
CA PHE A 304 -8.05 6.25 -2.66
C PHE A 304 -7.89 7.30 -1.56
N PRO A 305 -8.54 8.47 -1.67
CA PRO A 305 -8.43 9.51 -0.65
C PRO A 305 -8.71 8.99 0.76
N GLY A 306 -7.71 9.12 1.62
CA GLY A 306 -7.77 8.68 3.01
C GLY A 306 -7.57 7.17 3.23
N SER A 307 -7.21 6.42 2.19
CA SER A 307 -6.81 5.01 2.36
C SER A 307 -5.42 4.86 2.93
N GLY A 308 -4.55 5.87 2.83
CA GLY A 308 -3.14 5.78 3.24
C GLY A 308 -2.28 4.85 2.38
N SER A 309 -2.80 4.23 1.33
CA SER A 309 -2.05 3.28 0.50
C SER A 309 -0.90 3.94 -0.27
N ARG A 310 0.29 3.35 -0.25
CA ARG A 310 1.46 3.82 -1.00
C ARG A 310 2.07 2.70 -1.80
N MET A 311 2.71 3.06 -2.91
CA MET A 311 3.59 2.14 -3.62
C MET A 311 4.79 1.86 -2.72
N PRO A 312 5.04 0.60 -2.31
CA PRO A 312 6.21 0.29 -1.51
C PRO A 312 7.44 0.20 -2.42
N ASP A 313 8.61 0.37 -1.81
CA ASP A 313 9.90 0.25 -2.47
C ASP A 313 10.31 -1.22 -2.51
N PHE A 314 10.35 -1.80 -3.71
CA PHE A 314 10.83 -3.17 -3.90
C PHE A 314 12.36 -3.23 -3.99
N HIS A 315 13.06 -2.10 -3.95
CA HIS A 315 14.49 -1.98 -4.23
C HIS A 315 14.83 -2.63 -5.58
N LEU A 316 14.11 -2.19 -6.62
CA LEU A 316 14.31 -2.70 -7.97
C LEU A 316 15.68 -2.22 -8.50
N ASP A 317 16.46 -3.14 -9.06
CA ASP A 317 17.68 -2.76 -9.77
C ASP A 317 17.39 -2.25 -11.19
N ASP A 318 18.42 -1.74 -11.87
CA ASP A 318 18.27 -1.19 -13.22
C ASP A 318 17.77 -2.22 -14.24
N GLU A 319 18.06 -3.51 -14.05
CA GLU A 319 17.62 -4.58 -14.95
C GLU A 319 16.14 -4.90 -14.75
N GLU A 320 15.72 -5.07 -13.49
CA GLU A 320 14.32 -5.26 -13.12
C GLU A 320 13.44 -4.10 -13.60
N VAL A 321 13.92 -2.86 -13.50
CA VAL A 321 13.22 -1.68 -14.01
C VAL A 321 13.07 -1.75 -15.53
N ARG A 322 14.13 -2.11 -16.27
CA ARG A 322 14.06 -2.26 -17.74
C ARG A 322 13.09 -3.35 -18.16
N GLU A 323 13.08 -4.49 -17.46
CA GLU A 323 12.12 -5.58 -17.69
C GLU A 323 10.67 -5.10 -17.51
N ILE A 324 10.38 -4.42 -16.40
CA ILE A 324 9.03 -3.89 -16.12
C ILE A 324 8.63 -2.85 -17.18
N LEU A 325 9.53 -1.93 -17.56
CA LEU A 325 9.25 -0.93 -18.58
C LEU A 325 8.96 -1.55 -19.95
N ALA A 326 9.65 -2.62 -20.32
CA ALA A 326 9.40 -3.35 -21.57
C ALA A 326 7.99 -3.96 -21.61
N PHE A 327 7.44 -4.36 -20.47
CA PHE A 327 6.04 -4.81 -20.37
C PHE A 327 5.05 -3.64 -20.36
N LEU A 328 5.31 -2.59 -19.56
CA LEU A 328 4.36 -1.48 -19.35
C LEU A 328 4.25 -0.54 -20.56
N LYS A 329 5.21 -0.59 -21.49
CA LYS A 329 5.32 0.35 -22.60
C LYS A 329 5.57 -0.35 -23.96
N PRO A 330 4.52 -0.94 -24.58
CA PRO A 330 4.65 -1.45 -25.94
C PRO A 330 4.64 -0.34 -27.03
N GLU A 331 4.27 0.91 -26.71
CA GLU A 331 4.16 2.00 -27.70
C GLU A 331 5.20 3.14 -27.51
N LYS A 332 5.67 3.71 -28.64
CA LYS A 332 6.62 4.83 -28.66
C LYS A 332 5.97 6.11 -28.11
N GLU A 333 6.68 6.78 -27.21
CA GLU A 333 6.41 8.18 -26.87
C GLU A 333 6.56 9.03 -28.12
N SER A 334 5.47 9.62 -28.60
CA SER A 334 5.51 10.62 -29.65
C SER A 334 5.94 11.96 -29.03
N SER A 335 7.16 12.39 -29.30
CA SER A 335 7.60 13.76 -29.00
C SER A 335 6.89 14.81 -29.87
N ALA A 336 6.23 14.38 -30.95
CA ALA A 336 5.52 15.25 -31.89
C ALA A 336 4.17 15.78 -31.34
N ASP A 337 3.65 15.21 -30.25
CA ASP A 337 2.34 15.57 -29.68
C ASP A 337 2.42 16.53 -28.48
N VAL A 338 3.58 17.11 -28.17
CA VAL A 338 3.71 18.10 -27.09
C VAL A 338 3.15 19.45 -27.56
N PRO A 339 2.06 19.96 -26.97
CA PRO A 339 1.49 21.24 -27.39
C PRO A 339 2.46 22.40 -27.15
N ALA A 340 2.41 23.42 -28.02
CA ALA A 340 3.24 24.62 -27.85
C ALA A 340 2.97 25.32 -26.50
N PRO A 341 3.99 25.92 -25.85
CA PRO A 341 3.81 26.63 -24.59
C PRO A 341 2.86 27.82 -24.74
N LEU A 342 2.23 28.25 -23.65
CA LEU A 342 1.40 29.45 -23.63
C LEU A 342 2.26 30.71 -23.68
N SER A 343 1.71 31.80 -24.24
CA SER A 343 2.32 33.12 -24.07
C SER A 343 2.34 33.52 -22.59
N PRO A 344 3.23 34.42 -22.14
CA PRO A 344 3.30 34.84 -20.74
C PRO A 344 1.96 35.38 -20.20
N PHE A 345 1.21 36.13 -21.02
CA PHE A 345 -0.11 36.64 -20.66
C PHE A 345 -1.13 35.50 -20.49
N ALA A 346 -1.20 34.57 -21.44
CA ALA A 346 -2.13 33.44 -21.38
C ALA A 346 -1.82 32.52 -20.19
N ARG A 347 -0.54 32.31 -19.88
CA ARG A 347 -0.08 31.58 -18.70
C ARG A 347 -0.58 32.23 -17.41
N ARG A 348 -0.32 33.52 -17.20
CA ARG A 348 -0.81 34.26 -16.02
C ARG A 348 -2.34 34.23 -15.89
N LYS A 349 -3.06 34.27 -17.00
CA LYS A 349 -4.52 34.14 -17.02
C LYS A 349 -4.97 32.78 -16.48
N ILE A 350 -4.33 31.68 -16.91
CA ILE A 350 -4.63 30.33 -16.43
C ILE A 350 -4.28 30.17 -14.95
N GLU A 351 -3.12 30.68 -14.52
CA GLU A 351 -2.71 30.70 -13.11
C GLU A 351 -3.76 31.41 -12.24
N LYS A 352 -4.15 32.64 -12.62
CA LYS A 352 -5.20 33.39 -11.91
C LYS A 352 -6.52 32.62 -11.85
N MET A 353 -6.92 31.98 -12.94
CA MET A 353 -8.14 31.19 -12.98
C MET A 353 -8.09 29.97 -12.06
N LEU A 354 -6.97 29.24 -12.02
CA LEU A 354 -6.78 28.09 -11.14
C LEU A 354 -6.84 28.48 -9.67
N HIS A 355 -6.29 29.64 -9.30
CA HIS A 355 -6.29 30.11 -7.92
C HIS A 355 -7.61 30.75 -7.47
N GLU A 356 -8.31 31.46 -8.36
CA GLU A 356 -9.43 32.32 -7.93
C GLU A 356 -10.81 31.89 -8.44
N LYS A 357 -10.88 31.03 -9.47
CA LYS A 357 -12.14 30.78 -10.20
C LYS A 357 -12.47 29.31 -10.39
N LEU A 358 -11.47 28.43 -10.47
CA LEU A 358 -11.65 27.00 -10.67
C LEU A 358 -11.54 26.24 -9.34
N SER A 359 -12.18 25.08 -9.29
CA SER A 359 -12.19 24.20 -8.10
C SER A 359 -11.00 23.24 -8.04
N CYS A 360 -10.12 23.25 -9.05
CA CYS A 360 -9.02 22.28 -9.17
C CYS A 360 -8.14 22.23 -7.91
N LEU A 361 -7.79 23.42 -7.38
CA LEU A 361 -6.92 23.55 -6.23
C LEU A 361 -7.61 23.29 -4.88
N GLY A 362 -8.92 22.97 -4.88
CA GLY A 362 -9.58 22.42 -3.70
C GLY A 362 -9.12 20.99 -3.39
N CYS A 363 -8.73 20.23 -4.42
CA CYS A 363 -8.23 18.86 -4.26
C CYS A 363 -6.73 18.74 -4.57
N HIS A 364 -6.25 19.50 -5.56
CA HIS A 364 -4.88 19.43 -6.04
C HIS A 364 -4.00 20.54 -5.46
N GLN A 365 -2.71 20.26 -5.33
CA GLN A 365 -1.70 21.26 -5.06
C GLN A 365 -1.12 21.79 -6.38
N LEU A 366 -0.72 23.06 -6.39
CA LEU A 366 0.04 23.70 -7.45
C LEU A 366 0.95 24.77 -6.83
N ASP A 367 2.26 24.63 -7.04
CA ASP A 367 3.30 25.55 -6.57
C ASP A 367 3.17 25.86 -5.07
N GLY A 368 3.00 24.79 -4.28
CA GLY A 368 2.85 24.87 -2.83
C GLY A 368 1.44 25.20 -2.33
N ARG A 369 0.51 25.60 -3.20
CA ARG A 369 -0.84 26.06 -2.81
C ARG A 369 -1.94 25.08 -3.21
N GLY A 370 -2.97 24.94 -2.39
CA GLY A 370 -4.14 24.09 -2.66
C GLY A 370 -4.16 22.79 -1.85
N GLY A 371 -5.15 21.95 -2.11
CA GLY A 371 -5.39 20.70 -1.39
C GLY A 371 -4.41 19.57 -1.70
N ARG A 372 -4.49 18.49 -0.91
CA ARG A 372 -3.64 17.28 -1.01
C ARG A 372 -4.45 15.98 -1.16
N ILE A 373 -5.67 16.08 -1.70
CA ILE A 373 -6.51 14.92 -2.05
C ILE A 373 -6.03 14.29 -3.36
N GLY A 374 -5.87 15.13 -4.39
CA GLY A 374 -5.40 14.75 -5.70
C GLY A 374 -3.87 14.85 -5.80
N PRO A 375 -3.25 14.26 -6.83
CA PRO A 375 -1.83 14.43 -7.08
C PRO A 375 -1.45 15.89 -7.29
N ASP A 376 -0.24 16.27 -6.86
CA ASP A 376 0.33 17.58 -7.13
C ASP A 376 0.49 17.82 -8.65
N LEU A 377 0.11 19.03 -9.07
CA LEU A 377 0.13 19.49 -10.46
C LEU A 377 1.40 20.28 -10.80
N SER A 378 2.28 20.56 -9.83
CA SER A 378 3.48 21.38 -10.01
C SER A 378 4.50 20.78 -10.97
N ALA A 379 4.53 19.45 -11.07
CA ALA A 379 5.42 18.67 -11.94
C ALA A 379 4.63 17.66 -12.81
N VAL A 380 3.36 17.93 -13.10
CA VAL A 380 2.50 16.97 -13.83
C VAL A 380 2.99 16.71 -15.25
N GLY A 381 3.61 17.69 -15.91
CA GLY A 381 4.20 17.55 -17.23
C GLY A 381 5.44 16.65 -17.26
N SER A 382 6.15 16.51 -16.13
CA SER A 382 7.23 15.52 -15.99
C SER A 382 6.70 14.10 -15.89
N ARG A 383 5.47 13.92 -15.42
CA ARG A 383 4.90 12.61 -15.05
C ARG A 383 3.92 12.04 -16.08
N LEU A 384 3.05 12.87 -16.63
CA LEU A 384 1.94 12.42 -17.47
C LEU A 384 2.15 12.78 -18.94
N GLN A 385 1.64 11.92 -19.83
CA GLN A 385 1.58 12.22 -21.25
C GLN A 385 0.57 13.36 -21.54
N PRO A 386 0.84 14.27 -22.49
CA PRO A 386 -0.07 15.37 -22.82
C PRO A 386 -1.47 14.90 -23.23
N ALA A 387 -1.55 13.82 -24.02
CA ALA A 387 -2.81 13.21 -24.43
C ALA A 387 -3.63 12.70 -23.23
N PHE A 388 -2.96 12.14 -22.22
CA PHE A 388 -3.61 11.68 -21.00
C PHE A 388 -4.11 12.85 -20.14
N ILE A 389 -3.34 13.94 -20.03
CA ILE A 389 -3.80 15.19 -19.38
C ILE A 389 -5.06 15.71 -20.08
N ALA A 390 -5.07 15.73 -21.41
CA ALA A 390 -6.21 16.17 -22.21
C ALA A 390 -7.45 15.29 -22.02
N ALA A 391 -7.27 13.97 -21.95
CA ALA A 391 -8.34 13.01 -21.68
C ALA A 391 -8.94 13.22 -20.27
N LEU A 392 -8.09 13.35 -19.25
CA LEU A 392 -8.53 13.58 -17.86
C LEU A 392 -9.31 14.88 -17.69
N LEU A 393 -8.93 15.96 -18.38
CA LEU A 393 -9.67 17.23 -18.33
C LEU A 393 -10.97 17.22 -19.13
N ARG A 394 -11.15 16.23 -20.03
CA ARG A 394 -12.37 16.06 -20.83
C ARG A 394 -13.41 15.22 -20.09
N ASP A 395 -13.00 14.04 -19.63
CA ASP A 395 -13.87 13.10 -18.91
C ASP A 395 -13.06 12.28 -17.90
N PRO A 396 -12.84 12.81 -16.68
CA PRO A 396 -12.06 12.11 -15.67
C PRO A 396 -12.73 10.82 -15.19
N VAL A 397 -14.06 10.72 -15.24
CA VAL A 397 -14.80 9.54 -14.76
C VAL A 397 -14.58 8.37 -15.71
N ALA A 398 -14.69 8.59 -17.02
CA ALA A 398 -14.42 7.56 -18.02
C ALA A 398 -12.96 7.09 -17.98
N VAL A 399 -12.02 8.03 -17.80
CA VAL A 399 -10.58 7.72 -17.81
C VAL A 399 -10.13 6.99 -16.54
N LEU A 400 -10.65 7.37 -15.37
CA LEU A 400 -10.20 6.80 -14.09
C LEU A 400 -11.00 5.57 -13.66
N GLY A 401 -12.20 5.35 -14.20
CA GLY A 401 -13.12 4.29 -13.76
C GLY A 401 -13.71 4.54 -12.37
N HIS A 402 -13.50 5.71 -11.78
CA HIS A 402 -14.06 6.12 -10.49
C HIS A 402 -14.37 7.62 -10.48
N ARG A 403 -15.22 8.05 -9.53
CA ARG A 403 -15.80 9.40 -9.49
C ARG A 403 -15.07 10.40 -8.58
N ALA A 404 -13.84 10.09 -8.17
CA ALA A 404 -13.14 10.92 -7.17
C ALA A 404 -12.67 12.28 -7.72
N MET A 405 -12.34 12.34 -9.02
CA MET A 405 -12.09 13.61 -9.71
C MET A 405 -13.39 14.05 -10.40
N PRO A 406 -14.02 15.16 -9.97
CA PRO A 406 -15.29 15.59 -10.53
C PRO A 406 -15.14 16.18 -11.93
N VAL A 407 -16.21 16.05 -12.74
CA VAL A 407 -16.30 16.69 -14.05
C VAL A 407 -16.55 18.19 -13.86
N HIS A 408 -15.56 19.02 -14.21
CA HIS A 408 -15.69 20.48 -14.19
C HIS A 408 -16.09 21.03 -15.57
N PRO A 409 -17.30 21.61 -15.74
CA PRO A 409 -17.71 22.18 -17.01
C PRO A 409 -16.81 23.36 -17.42
N MET A 410 -16.21 23.30 -18.62
CA MET A 410 -15.41 24.41 -19.15
C MET A 410 -15.45 24.47 -20.68
N PRO A 411 -15.35 25.68 -21.28
CA PRO A 411 -15.24 25.84 -22.74
C PRO A 411 -14.00 25.12 -23.32
N ALA A 412 -14.10 24.64 -24.57
CA ALA A 412 -13.05 23.87 -25.22
C ALA A 412 -11.69 24.60 -25.27
N GLY A 413 -11.66 25.86 -25.70
CA GLY A 413 -10.40 26.63 -25.76
C GLY A 413 -9.77 26.88 -24.38
N ARG A 414 -10.58 26.96 -23.32
CA ARG A 414 -10.08 27.06 -21.93
C ARG A 414 -9.45 25.73 -21.49
N ARG A 415 -10.10 24.61 -21.83
CA ARG A 415 -9.57 23.27 -21.56
C ARG A 415 -8.23 23.07 -22.25
N GLU A 416 -8.14 23.45 -23.52
CA GLU A 416 -6.89 23.35 -24.31
C GLU A 416 -5.77 24.21 -23.71
N ALA A 417 -6.06 25.46 -23.33
CA ALA A 417 -5.08 26.30 -22.65
C ALA A 417 -4.60 25.67 -21.32
N LEU A 418 -5.50 25.04 -20.56
CA LEU A 418 -5.14 24.35 -19.33
C LEU A 418 -4.29 23.09 -19.60
N VAL A 419 -4.58 22.31 -20.65
CA VAL A 419 -3.72 21.19 -21.09
C VAL A 419 -2.31 21.68 -21.41
N ARG A 420 -2.19 22.76 -22.19
CA ARG A 420 -0.90 23.38 -22.52
C ARG A 420 -0.17 23.84 -21.27
N TYR A 421 -0.87 24.52 -20.36
CA TYR A 421 -0.29 24.96 -19.08
C TYR A 421 0.29 23.78 -18.28
N LEU A 422 -0.52 22.74 -18.04
CA LEU A 422 -0.11 21.58 -17.24
C LEU A 422 0.97 20.73 -17.91
N THR A 423 0.94 20.60 -19.23
CA THR A 423 2.00 19.89 -19.99
C THR A 423 3.37 20.54 -19.79
N HIS A 424 3.41 21.87 -19.65
CA HIS A 424 4.65 22.63 -19.41
C HIS A 424 4.95 22.86 -17.92
N LYS A 425 4.20 22.24 -17.00
CA LYS A 425 4.54 22.17 -15.58
C LYS A 425 5.52 21.01 -15.35
N THR A 426 6.78 21.26 -15.70
CA THR A 426 7.90 20.33 -15.55
C THR A 426 8.82 20.72 -14.40
N GLY A 427 9.56 19.77 -13.86
CA GLY A 427 10.47 19.94 -12.74
C GLY A 427 10.48 18.72 -11.82
N PRO A 428 11.38 18.66 -10.83
CA PRO A 428 11.32 17.64 -9.79
C PRO A 428 10.01 17.83 -8.99
N ALA A 429 9.30 16.74 -8.75
CA ALA A 429 8.18 16.77 -7.83
C ALA A 429 8.73 17.11 -6.43
N ALA A 430 8.09 18.05 -5.73
CA ALA A 430 8.45 18.29 -4.34
C ALA A 430 8.22 17.00 -3.54
N ALA A 431 9.23 16.56 -2.79
CA ALA A 431 9.05 15.47 -1.84
C ALA A 431 8.02 15.91 -0.80
N GLN A 432 6.84 15.28 -0.82
CA GLN A 432 5.79 15.59 0.13
C GLN A 432 5.97 14.73 1.36
N SER A 433 6.07 15.36 2.53
CA SER A 433 5.99 14.64 3.79
C SER A 433 4.66 13.89 3.86
N LEU A 434 4.72 12.65 4.35
CA LEU A 434 3.52 11.89 4.68
C LEU A 434 2.87 12.61 5.87
N PRO A 435 1.64 13.15 5.73
CA PRO A 435 0.97 13.73 6.87
C PRO A 435 0.70 12.64 7.92
N GLU A 436 0.73 13.01 9.20
CA GLU A 436 0.06 12.22 10.23
C GLU A 436 -1.40 12.10 9.83
N PHE A 437 -1.79 10.90 9.43
CA PHE A 437 -3.09 10.65 8.85
C PHE A 437 -3.65 9.37 9.44
N THR A 438 -4.91 9.42 9.85
CA THR A 438 -5.69 8.27 10.34
C THR A 438 -6.39 7.62 9.15
N PRO A 439 -5.92 6.45 8.68
CA PRO A 439 -6.54 5.78 7.55
C PRO A 439 -8.00 5.47 7.83
N TRP A 440 -8.85 5.79 6.87
CA TRP A 440 -10.23 5.39 6.89
C TRP A 440 -10.54 4.59 5.63
N PHE A 441 -11.40 3.59 5.79
CA PHE A 441 -11.80 2.80 4.64
C PHE A 441 -12.58 3.66 3.64
N TYR A 442 -11.96 3.94 2.48
CA TYR A 442 -12.64 4.52 1.33
C TYR A 442 -13.58 3.44 0.73
N PRO A 443 -14.89 3.67 0.67
CA PRO A 443 -15.82 2.68 0.14
C PRO A 443 -15.65 2.54 -1.38
N GLN A 444 -15.33 1.33 -1.85
CA GLN A 444 -15.32 1.03 -3.27
C GLN A 444 -16.77 0.96 -3.78
N ASN A 445 -17.09 1.72 -4.83
CA ASN A 445 -18.45 1.83 -5.38
C ASN A 445 -19.51 2.29 -4.34
N PRO A 446 -19.36 3.47 -3.74
CA PRO A 446 -20.29 3.96 -2.72
C PRO A 446 -21.72 4.09 -3.27
N ARG A 447 -22.71 3.54 -2.55
CA ARG A 447 -24.12 3.54 -2.96
C ARG A 447 -25.03 4.25 -1.96
N SER A 448 -24.72 4.14 -0.68
CA SER A 448 -25.48 4.80 0.38
C SER A 448 -24.99 6.23 0.62
N ALA A 449 -25.84 7.09 1.20
CA ALA A 449 -25.44 8.47 1.49
C ALA A 449 -24.23 8.59 2.43
N PRO A 450 -24.10 7.79 3.51
CA PRO A 450 -22.89 7.80 4.34
C PRO A 450 -21.62 7.39 3.58
N GLU A 451 -21.70 6.39 2.69
CA GLU A 451 -20.57 5.98 1.86
C GLU A 451 -20.18 7.06 0.84
N LEU A 452 -21.17 7.67 0.19
CA LEU A 452 -20.95 8.79 -0.75
C LEU A 452 -20.30 9.96 -0.02
N TYR A 453 -20.77 10.29 1.18
CA TYR A 453 -20.21 11.37 1.99
C TYR A 453 -18.76 11.08 2.39
N ARG A 454 -18.49 9.85 2.85
CA ARG A 454 -17.15 9.39 3.20
C ARG A 454 -16.19 9.43 2.00
N ALA A 455 -16.67 9.06 0.81
CA ALA A 455 -15.87 9.02 -0.41
C ALA A 455 -15.56 10.43 -0.97
N TYR A 456 -16.54 11.34 -0.94
CA TYR A 456 -16.45 12.58 -1.73
C TYR A 456 -16.46 13.87 -0.91
N CYS A 457 -16.84 13.83 0.37
CA CYS A 457 -17.01 15.02 1.21
C CYS A 457 -16.06 15.03 2.41
N ALA A 458 -15.85 13.88 3.05
CA ALA A 458 -15.16 13.77 4.34
C ALA A 458 -13.68 14.17 4.31
N SER A 459 -13.02 14.10 3.15
CA SER A 459 -11.63 14.57 3.01
C SER A 459 -11.47 16.05 3.35
N CYS A 460 -12.50 16.88 3.10
CA CYS A 460 -12.54 18.29 3.51
C CYS A 460 -13.41 18.50 4.75
N HIS A 461 -14.61 17.93 4.76
CA HIS A 461 -15.62 18.21 5.79
C HIS A 461 -15.50 17.33 7.04
N GLY A 462 -14.59 16.36 7.07
CA GLY A 462 -14.43 15.41 8.16
C GLY A 462 -15.44 14.26 8.13
N LEU A 463 -15.08 13.11 8.69
CA LEU A 463 -15.96 11.92 8.74
C LEU A 463 -17.27 12.19 9.50
N GLN A 464 -17.21 13.08 10.50
CA GLN A 464 -18.35 13.48 11.31
C GLN A 464 -18.93 14.84 10.89
N GLY A 465 -18.42 15.46 9.82
CA GLY A 465 -18.91 16.75 9.36
C GLY A 465 -18.43 17.97 10.15
N GLN A 466 -17.29 17.90 10.84
CA GLN A 466 -16.78 19.01 11.67
C GLN A 466 -15.94 20.05 10.91
N GLY A 467 -15.74 19.85 9.60
CA GLY A 467 -14.88 20.73 8.79
C GLY A 467 -13.39 20.53 9.06
N ASP A 468 -13.01 19.33 9.48
CA ASP A 468 -11.68 18.94 9.97
C ASP A 468 -11.10 17.73 9.20
N GLY A 469 -11.57 17.47 7.98
CA GLY A 469 -10.98 16.43 7.14
C GLY A 469 -9.50 16.70 6.86
N PHE A 470 -8.72 15.67 6.53
CA PHE A 470 -7.26 15.83 6.34
C PHE A 470 -6.88 16.93 5.35
N ASN A 471 -7.76 17.27 4.42
CA ASN A 471 -7.52 18.30 3.43
C ASN A 471 -7.79 19.73 3.95
N ALA A 472 -8.54 19.88 5.04
CA ALA A 472 -9.02 21.17 5.54
C ALA A 472 -7.87 22.14 5.88
N SER A 473 -6.77 21.65 6.45
CA SER A 473 -5.61 22.46 6.82
C SER A 473 -4.83 23.03 5.62
N PHE A 474 -5.07 22.53 4.41
CA PHE A 474 -4.41 22.99 3.18
C PHE A 474 -5.27 23.99 2.38
N LEU A 475 -6.49 24.27 2.84
CA LEU A 475 -7.43 25.16 2.17
C LEU A 475 -7.34 26.59 2.72
N PRO A 476 -7.57 27.62 1.88
CA PRO A 476 -7.52 29.02 2.32
C PRO A 476 -8.68 29.41 3.24
N VAL A 477 -9.76 28.62 3.24
CA VAL A 477 -10.95 28.82 4.06
C VAL A 477 -11.34 27.49 4.68
N LYS A 478 -11.66 27.50 5.98
CA LYS A 478 -12.14 26.30 6.69
C LYS A 478 -13.43 25.79 6.02
N PRO A 479 -13.52 24.49 5.67
CA PRO A 479 -14.75 23.90 5.17
C PRO A 479 -15.91 24.06 6.16
N THR A 480 -17.12 24.24 5.65
CA THR A 480 -18.34 24.29 6.47
C THR A 480 -18.44 23.04 7.34
N ALA A 481 -18.67 23.23 8.65
CA ALA A 481 -19.02 22.15 9.55
C ALA A 481 -20.48 21.74 9.32
N HIS A 482 -20.70 20.64 8.62
CA HIS A 482 -22.04 20.08 8.39
C HIS A 482 -22.72 19.55 9.67
N ALA A 483 -21.96 19.29 10.73
CA ALA A 483 -22.50 18.95 12.04
C ALA A 483 -22.94 20.17 12.86
N ASP A 484 -22.59 21.39 12.44
CA ASP A 484 -23.02 22.61 13.13
C ASP A 484 -24.49 22.92 12.80
N ARG A 485 -25.35 22.72 13.80
CA ARG A 485 -26.78 23.01 13.71
C ARG A 485 -27.07 24.48 13.42
N ALA A 486 -26.36 25.41 14.05
CA ALA A 486 -26.61 26.84 13.87
C ALA A 486 -26.27 27.28 12.45
N ALA A 487 -25.20 26.71 11.87
CA ALA A 487 -24.87 26.93 10.48
C ALA A 487 -25.88 26.27 9.53
N MET A 488 -26.29 25.02 9.78
CA MET A 488 -27.00 24.21 8.78
C MET A 488 -28.53 24.34 8.82
N ALA A 489 -29.14 24.58 9.98
CA ALA A 489 -30.60 24.66 10.12
C ALA A 489 -31.26 25.76 9.26
N PRO A 490 -30.68 26.97 9.11
CA PRO A 490 -31.30 28.04 8.31
C PRO A 490 -31.28 27.81 6.79
N ARG A 491 -30.54 26.82 6.30
CA ARG A 491 -30.39 26.57 4.86
C ARG A 491 -31.52 25.68 4.37
N ALA A 492 -32.17 26.01 3.25
CA ALA A 492 -33.14 25.12 2.61
C ALA A 492 -32.44 23.90 1.98
N ASP A 493 -33.15 22.77 1.85
CA ASP A 493 -32.57 21.57 1.23
C ASP A 493 -32.16 21.82 -0.23
N ASP A 494 -32.92 22.65 -0.96
CA ASP A 494 -32.59 23.01 -2.35
C ASP A 494 -31.31 23.86 -2.42
N THR A 495 -31.06 24.73 -1.43
CA THR A 495 -29.78 25.46 -1.32
C THR A 495 -28.60 24.51 -1.08
N LEU A 496 -28.77 23.50 -0.23
CA LEU A 496 -27.74 22.49 0.00
C LEU A 496 -27.52 21.63 -1.25
N PHE A 497 -28.60 21.29 -1.96
CA PHE A 497 -28.53 20.60 -3.24
C PHE A 497 -27.74 21.42 -4.26
N ASP A 498 -28.03 22.71 -4.41
CA ASP A 498 -27.34 23.59 -5.35
C ASP A 498 -25.85 23.74 -5.00
N GLY A 499 -25.52 23.86 -3.71
CA GLY A 499 -24.13 23.89 -3.25
C GLY A 499 -23.34 22.63 -3.65
N ILE A 500 -23.95 21.45 -3.55
CA ILE A 500 -23.31 20.19 -3.99
C ILE A 500 -23.27 20.12 -5.52
N ALA A 501 -24.37 20.44 -6.19
CA ALA A 501 -24.52 20.26 -7.64
C ALA A 501 -23.64 21.24 -8.43
N ALA A 502 -23.58 22.51 -8.04
CA ALA A 502 -22.90 23.59 -8.73
C ALA A 502 -21.61 24.09 -8.04
N GLY A 503 -21.32 23.60 -6.83
CA GLY A 503 -20.11 23.96 -6.08
C GLY A 503 -20.28 25.25 -5.27
N GLY A 504 -19.23 25.64 -4.55
CA GLY A 504 -19.32 26.72 -3.55
C GLY A 504 -19.66 28.11 -4.13
N MET A 505 -19.24 28.39 -5.37
CA MET A 505 -19.37 29.72 -5.97
C MET A 505 -20.83 30.17 -6.12
N ILE A 506 -21.79 29.25 -6.36
CA ILE A 506 -23.21 29.61 -6.50
C ILE A 506 -23.80 30.15 -5.19
N LEU A 507 -23.18 29.83 -4.06
CA LEU A 507 -23.60 30.23 -2.71
C LEU A 507 -22.71 31.34 -2.13
N ASP A 508 -21.99 32.08 -2.99
CA ASP A 508 -20.99 33.07 -2.59
C ASP A 508 -19.94 32.49 -1.60
N LYS A 509 -19.52 31.24 -1.86
CA LYS A 509 -18.46 30.55 -1.12
C LYS A 509 -17.23 30.33 -2.00
N HIS A 510 -16.14 29.94 -1.34
CA HIS A 510 -14.87 29.70 -2.01
C HIS A 510 -15.02 28.67 -3.15
N PRO A 511 -14.43 28.91 -4.34
CA PRO A 511 -14.56 28.03 -5.51
C PRO A 511 -13.93 26.65 -5.33
N PHE A 512 -13.20 26.42 -4.24
CA PHE A 512 -12.53 25.15 -3.97
C PHE A 512 -13.49 24.04 -3.56
N MET A 513 -14.72 24.35 -3.16
CA MET A 513 -15.78 23.34 -3.12
C MET A 513 -16.23 23.04 -4.56
N PRO A 514 -15.89 21.86 -5.12
CA PRO A 514 -16.16 21.57 -6.52
C PRO A 514 -17.66 21.28 -6.75
N ALA A 515 -18.08 21.46 -7.99
CA ALA A 515 -19.39 21.05 -8.47
C ALA A 515 -19.43 19.52 -8.68
N TRP A 516 -20.44 18.86 -8.13
CA TRP A 516 -20.64 17.41 -8.26
C TRP A 516 -21.79 17.03 -9.18
N GLY A 517 -22.58 17.98 -9.69
CA GLY A 517 -23.82 17.70 -10.46
C GLY A 517 -23.62 17.01 -11.80
N LYS A 518 -22.40 16.96 -12.33
CA LYS A 518 -22.03 16.17 -13.53
C LYS A 518 -21.39 14.82 -13.18
N THR A 519 -21.14 14.57 -11.90
CA THR A 519 -20.45 13.38 -11.38
C THR A 519 -21.42 12.49 -10.58
N LEU A 520 -22.29 13.10 -9.78
CA LEU A 520 -23.31 12.44 -8.97
C LEU A 520 -24.70 12.67 -9.58
N ARG A 521 -25.56 11.66 -9.47
CA ARG A 521 -26.96 11.77 -9.90
C ARG A 521 -27.74 12.66 -8.93
N ALA A 522 -28.78 13.32 -9.42
CA ALA A 522 -29.63 14.17 -8.56
C ALA A 522 -30.22 13.42 -7.34
N ALA A 523 -30.54 12.13 -7.50
CA ALA A 523 -31.00 11.30 -6.37
C ALA A 523 -29.90 11.06 -5.32
N GLU A 524 -28.64 10.92 -5.74
CA GLU A 524 -27.48 10.78 -4.84
C GLU A 524 -27.20 12.10 -4.10
N ILE A 525 -27.33 13.24 -4.78
CA ILE A 525 -27.19 14.55 -4.13
C ILE A 525 -28.29 14.77 -3.10
N ARG A 526 -29.55 14.43 -3.41
CA ARG A 526 -30.66 14.51 -2.46
C ARG A 526 -30.43 13.61 -1.23
N SER A 527 -29.89 12.40 -1.42
CA SER A 527 -29.59 11.52 -0.29
C SER A 527 -28.43 12.05 0.56
N LEU A 528 -27.44 12.71 -0.05
CA LEU A 528 -26.37 13.42 0.67
C LEU A 528 -26.93 14.59 1.51
N VAL A 529 -27.84 15.39 0.97
CA VAL A 529 -28.51 16.46 1.73
C VAL A 529 -29.24 15.89 2.94
N ALA A 530 -30.01 14.81 2.74
CA ALA A 530 -30.68 14.12 3.85
C ALA A 530 -29.69 13.59 4.90
N TYR A 531 -28.53 13.06 4.48
CA TYR A 531 -27.49 12.64 5.41
C TYR A 531 -26.84 13.81 6.15
N MET A 532 -26.62 14.96 5.51
CA MET A 532 -26.12 16.16 6.19
C MET A 532 -27.07 16.63 7.30
N ARG A 533 -28.39 16.43 7.13
CA ARG A 533 -29.39 16.72 8.18
C ARG A 533 -29.23 15.82 9.41
N THR A 534 -28.78 14.58 9.24
CA THR A 534 -28.51 13.69 10.38
C THR A 534 -27.26 14.12 11.15
N LEU A 535 -26.24 14.64 10.46
CA LEU A 535 -25.01 15.17 11.08
C LEU A 535 -25.30 16.39 11.96
N CYS A 536 -26.04 17.38 11.46
CA CYS A 536 -26.41 18.58 12.24
C CYS A 536 -27.52 18.34 13.26
N ARG A 537 -28.20 17.16 13.22
CA ARG A 537 -29.43 16.87 13.95
C ARG A 537 -30.45 18.02 13.79
N CYS A 538 -30.70 18.40 12.54
CA CYS A 538 -31.50 19.55 12.18
C CYS A 538 -32.42 19.26 10.99
N THR A 539 -33.43 20.10 10.80
CA THR A 539 -34.32 20.10 9.63
C THR A 539 -34.14 21.40 8.84
N GLN A 540 -34.64 21.43 7.61
CA GLN A 540 -34.71 22.67 6.83
C GLN A 540 -35.71 23.67 7.46
N PRO A 541 -35.61 24.98 7.18
CA PRO A 541 -36.51 25.97 7.76
C PRO A 541 -37.96 25.76 7.28
N GLU A 542 -38.93 26.13 8.12
CA GLU A 542 -40.36 25.86 7.90
C GLU A 542 -40.87 26.40 6.56
N TRP A 543 -40.49 27.63 6.19
CA TRP A 543 -40.88 28.26 4.92
C TRP A 543 -40.48 27.43 3.68
N ALA A 544 -39.43 26.62 3.77
CA ALA A 544 -38.98 25.74 2.69
C ALA A 544 -39.71 24.39 2.66
N GLN A 545 -40.37 24.00 3.77
CA GLN A 545 -41.14 22.76 3.86
C GLN A 545 -42.52 22.92 3.21
N GLU A 546 -43.18 24.07 3.44
CA GLU A 546 -44.52 24.37 2.96
C GLU A 546 -44.59 24.47 1.42
N ALA A 547 -43.52 24.96 0.78
CA ALA A 547 -43.43 25.09 -0.68
C ALA A 547 -43.55 23.76 -1.45
N ARG A 548 -43.34 22.60 -0.80
CA ARG A 548 -43.55 21.27 -1.41
C ARG A 548 -44.92 20.67 -1.13
N GLY A 549 -45.69 21.24 -0.19
CA GLY A 549 -47.00 20.73 0.24
C GLY A 549 -48.20 21.31 -0.52
N THR A 550 -48.03 22.39 -1.27
CA THR A 550 -49.14 23.13 -1.90
C THR A 550 -49.59 22.61 -3.27
N ASN A 551 -48.96 21.57 -3.81
CA ASN A 551 -49.39 20.92 -5.08
C ASN A 551 -50.17 19.60 -4.89
N ARG A 552 -50.73 19.38 -3.69
CA ARG A 552 -51.76 18.35 -3.48
C ARG A 552 -52.99 18.97 -2.82
N LYS A 553 -53.93 19.42 -3.64
CA LYS A 553 -55.36 19.24 -3.42
C LYS A 553 -56.11 19.28 -4.77
N PRO A 554 -57.22 18.53 -4.86
CA PRO A 554 -57.82 18.00 -6.10
C PRO A 554 -58.47 19.05 -7.00
#